data_AF-A0A7S3TZP5-F1
#
_entry.id   AF-A0A7S3TZP5-F1
#
_cell.length_a   1.000
_cell.length_b   1.000
_cell.length_c   1.000
_cell.angle_alpha   90.00
_cell.angle_beta   90.00
_cell.angle_gamma   90.00
#
_symmetry.space_group_name_H-M   'P 1'
#
loop_
_entity.id
_entity.type
_entity.pdbx_description
1 polymer ?
#
loop_
_entity_poly.entity_id
_entity_poly.type
_entity_poly.pdbx_seq_one_letter_code
_entity_poly.pdbx_strand_id
1 'polypeptide(L)'
;RQHQIRLHMASLGHPLVSDRKYNSQKSKEDAQICPRLFLHACFLQCMLPPGADGDQEPFTVACRLPSELKHTLATVLSWHKDPEGRLPLEAHRLCECLLASEM
;
A
#
# COMPACT_ATOMS: atom_id res chain seq x y z
N ARG A 1 -13.34 -0.81 -11.53
CA ARG A 1 -13.16 -2.22 -11.97
C ARG A 1 -12.78 -3.07 -10.75
N GLN A 2 -13.24 -4.31 -10.65
CA GLN A 2 -12.91 -5.18 -9.50
C GLN A 2 -11.47 -5.71 -9.61
N HIS A 3 -10.72 -5.70 -8.50
CA HIS A 3 -9.34 -6.24 -8.40
C HIS A 3 -8.35 -5.71 -9.44
N GLN A 4 -8.51 -4.46 -9.88
CA GLN A 4 -7.77 -3.91 -11.00
C GLN A 4 -6.25 -4.02 -10.84
N ILE A 5 -5.71 -3.58 -9.69
CA ILE A 5 -4.27 -3.67 -9.39
C ILE A 5 -3.79 -5.12 -9.44
N ARG A 6 -4.50 -6.02 -8.77
CA ARG A 6 -4.15 -7.45 -8.66
C ARG A 6 -4.08 -8.13 -10.03
N LEU A 7 -5.10 -7.90 -10.86
CA LEU A 7 -5.17 -8.45 -12.21
C LEU A 7 -4.06 -7.91 -13.10
N HIS A 8 -3.82 -6.60 -13.09
CA HIS A 8 -2.77 -6.00 -13.92
C HIS A 8 -1.38 -6.50 -13.55
N MET A 9 -1.06 -6.52 -12.25
CA MET A 9 0.22 -7.01 -11.76
C MET A 9 0.46 -8.47 -12.16
N ALA A 10 -0.56 -9.33 -12.04
CA ALA A 10 -0.48 -10.71 -12.51
C ALA A 10 -0.31 -10.82 -14.03
N SER A 11 -1.05 -10.01 -14.81
CA SER A 11 -0.94 -10.02 -16.28
C SER A 11 0.43 -9.58 -16.80
N LEU A 12 1.15 -8.75 -16.03
CA LEU A 12 2.52 -8.33 -16.31
C LEU A 12 3.58 -9.37 -15.88
N GLY A 13 3.17 -10.51 -15.32
CA GLY A 13 4.10 -11.52 -14.80
C GLY A 13 4.65 -11.21 -13.41
N HIS A 14 4.14 -10.18 -12.74
CA HIS A 14 4.55 -9.74 -11.39
C HIS A 14 3.37 -9.77 -10.41
N PRO A 15 2.73 -10.93 -10.18
CA PRO A 15 1.56 -10.99 -9.29
C PRO A 15 1.91 -10.58 -7.86
N LEU A 16 0.91 -10.08 -7.12
CA LEU A 16 1.09 -9.66 -5.74
C LEU A 16 1.35 -10.86 -4.81
N VAL A 17 2.21 -10.64 -3.81
CA VAL A 17 2.53 -11.61 -2.77
C VAL A 17 1.25 -11.97 -1.98
N SER A 18 1.04 -13.27 -1.78
CA SER A 18 -0.09 -13.85 -1.05
C SER A 18 -1.44 -13.60 -1.72
N ASP A 19 -1.44 -13.34 -3.04
CA ASP A 19 -2.68 -13.27 -3.83
C ASP A 19 -3.20 -14.67 -4.17
N ARG A 20 -4.17 -15.14 -3.38
CA ARG A 20 -4.79 -16.46 -3.57
C ARG A 20 -5.56 -16.63 -4.88
N LYS A 21 -5.98 -15.54 -5.53
CA LYS A 21 -6.81 -15.59 -6.74
C LYS A 21 -5.95 -15.53 -8.01
N TYR A 22 -5.00 -14.61 -8.04
CA TYR A 22 -4.18 -14.34 -9.23
C TYR A 22 -2.75 -14.88 -9.12
N ASN A 23 -2.36 -15.44 -7.96
CA ASN A 23 -1.08 -16.13 -7.71
C ASN A 23 -1.26 -17.44 -6.93
N SER A 24 -2.31 -18.20 -7.21
CA SER A 24 -2.71 -19.36 -6.38
C SER A 24 -1.60 -20.39 -6.19
N GLN A 25 -0.77 -20.62 -7.21
CA GLN A 25 0.34 -21.58 -7.19
C GLN A 25 1.40 -21.25 -6.14
N LYS A 26 1.73 -19.97 -5.96
CA LYS A 26 2.75 -19.51 -4.99
C LYS A 26 2.15 -19.00 -3.69
N SER A 27 0.82 -18.79 -3.62
CA SER A 27 0.16 -18.19 -2.47
C SER A 27 0.41 -18.88 -1.12
N LYS A 28 0.74 -20.17 -1.10
CA LYS A 28 1.13 -20.91 0.11
C LYS A 28 2.55 -20.61 0.56
N GLU A 29 3.48 -20.52 -0.37
CA GLU A 29 4.88 -20.17 -0.12
C GLU A 29 4.98 -18.68 0.26
N ASP A 30 4.25 -17.83 -0.46
CA ASP A 30 4.13 -16.39 -0.19
C ASP A 30 3.61 -16.12 1.24
N ALA A 31 2.80 -17.01 1.81
CA ALA A 31 2.32 -16.86 3.18
C ALA A 31 3.45 -16.89 4.23
N GLN A 32 4.61 -17.47 3.89
CA GLN A 32 5.82 -17.41 4.71
C GLN A 32 6.52 -16.03 4.63
N ILE A 33 6.32 -15.29 3.53
CA ILE A 33 6.84 -13.94 3.32
C ILE A 33 5.90 -12.91 3.96
N CYS A 34 4.61 -13.02 3.69
CA CYS A 34 3.57 -12.15 4.22
C CYS A 34 2.25 -12.92 4.40
N PRO A 35 1.66 -13.00 5.60
CA PRO A 35 0.49 -13.85 5.86
C PRO A 35 -0.81 -13.33 5.20
N ARG A 36 -0.79 -12.11 4.67
CA ARG A 36 -1.93 -11.43 4.03
C ARG A 36 -1.56 -10.96 2.62
N LEU A 37 -2.58 -10.64 1.83
CA LEU A 37 -2.36 -9.97 0.54
C LEU A 37 -1.49 -8.73 0.74
N PHE A 38 -0.37 -8.67 0.02
CA PHE A 38 0.53 -7.52 0.06
C PHE A 38 -0.04 -6.38 -0.80
N LEU A 39 -1.09 -5.75 -0.30
CA LEU A 39 -1.75 -4.60 -0.90
C LEU A 39 -2.38 -3.75 0.21
N HIS A 40 -2.11 -2.44 0.19
CA HIS A 40 -2.60 -1.50 1.19
C HIS A 40 -3.01 -0.18 0.54
N ALA A 41 -4.20 0.31 0.87
CA ALA A 41 -4.64 1.65 0.50
C ALA A 41 -4.11 2.65 1.54
N CYS A 42 -2.92 3.19 1.29
CA CYS A 42 -2.22 4.07 2.23
C CYS A 42 -2.74 5.52 2.26
N PHE A 43 -3.44 5.94 1.20
CA PHE A 43 -3.85 7.33 0.99
C PHE A 43 -5.17 7.39 0.25
N LEU A 44 -5.99 8.36 0.62
CA LEU A 44 -7.17 8.75 -0.14
C LEU A 44 -7.28 10.27 -0.10
N GLN A 45 -7.54 10.86 -1.26
CA GLN A 45 -7.95 12.25 -1.39
C GLN A 45 -9.15 12.32 -2.32
N CYS A 46 -10.16 13.09 -1.94
CA CYS A 46 -11.32 13.36 -2.78
C CYS A 46 -11.98 14.69 -2.42
N MET A 47 -12.77 15.22 -3.34
CA MET A 47 -13.69 16.31 -3.04
C MET A 47 -14.95 15.72 -2.42
N LEU A 48 -15.33 16.22 -1.24
CA LEU A 48 -16.63 15.91 -0.67
C LEU A 48 -17.70 16.80 -1.30
N PRO A 49 -18.98 16.38 -1.34
CA PRO A 49 -20.07 17.25 -1.75
C PRO A 49 -20.06 18.56 -0.95
N PRO A 50 -20.46 19.70 -1.55
CA PRO A 50 -20.45 20.98 -0.86
C PRO A 50 -21.30 20.96 0.41
N GLY A 51 -20.74 21.48 1.50
CA GLY A 51 -21.49 21.76 2.72
C GLY A 51 -22.42 22.96 2.57
N ALA A 52 -23.21 23.24 3.61
CA ALA A 52 -24.13 24.38 3.63
C ALA A 52 -23.43 25.73 3.38
N ASP A 53 -22.16 25.84 3.75
CA ASP A 53 -21.34 27.06 3.63
C ASP A 53 -20.64 27.21 2.27
N GLY A 54 -20.82 26.25 1.34
CA GLY A 54 -20.28 26.33 -0.03
C GLY A 54 -18.77 26.05 -0.18
N ASP A 55 -18.03 25.96 0.93
CA ASP A 55 -16.61 25.63 0.89
C ASP A 55 -16.35 24.20 0.42
N GLN A 56 -15.34 24.06 -0.44
CA GLN A 56 -14.93 22.83 -1.11
C GLN A 56 -13.44 22.61 -0.84
N GLU A 57 -13.08 22.18 0.36
CA GLU A 57 -11.71 21.73 0.65
C GLU A 57 -11.55 20.23 0.33
N PRO A 58 -10.40 19.81 -0.23
CA PRO A 58 -10.12 18.39 -0.47
C PRO A 58 -10.06 17.61 0.84
N PHE A 59 -10.92 16.60 0.97
CA PHE A 59 -10.80 15.63 2.05
C PHE A 59 -9.61 14.73 1.81
N THR A 60 -8.72 14.64 2.78
CA THR A 60 -7.50 13.85 2.69
C THR A 60 -7.35 12.98 3.93
N VAL A 61 -7.08 11.69 3.72
CA VAL A 61 -6.78 10.74 4.80
C VAL A 61 -5.62 9.84 4.40
N ALA A 62 -4.77 9.52 5.37
CA ALA A 62 -3.67 8.57 5.22
C ALA A 62 -3.76 7.50 6.31
N CYS A 63 -3.39 6.28 5.96
CA CYS A 63 -3.40 5.14 6.88
C CYS A 63 -2.01 4.50 6.92
N ARG A 64 -1.48 4.31 8.14
CA ARG A 64 -0.20 3.65 8.38
C ARG A 64 -0.18 2.23 7.80
N LEU A 65 1.01 1.73 7.51
CA LEU A 65 1.17 0.38 6.99
C LEU A 65 0.81 -0.63 8.11
N PRO A 66 -0.02 -1.66 7.83
CA PRO A 66 -0.28 -2.72 8.79
C PRO A 66 1.02 -3.39 9.28
N SER A 67 1.02 -3.85 10.53
CA SER A 67 2.20 -4.42 11.19
C SER A 67 2.83 -5.56 10.40
N GLU A 68 2.01 -6.40 9.74
CA GLU A 68 2.49 -7.53 8.95
C GLU A 68 3.25 -7.07 7.71
N LEU A 69 2.75 -6.05 7.00
CA LEU A 69 3.44 -5.50 5.83
C LEU A 69 4.72 -4.77 6.25
N LYS A 70 4.68 -4.04 7.37
CA LYS A 70 5.86 -3.35 7.93
C LYS A 70 6.95 -4.37 8.29
N HIS A 71 6.58 -5.47 8.93
CA HIS A 71 7.48 -6.55 9.27
C HIS A 71 8.09 -7.21 8.02
N THR A 72 7.28 -7.55 7.00
CA THR A 72 7.81 -8.13 5.76
C THR A 72 8.84 -7.21 5.09
N LEU A 73 8.56 -5.91 5.00
CA LEU A 73 9.50 -4.96 4.40
C LEU A 73 10.81 -4.86 5.17
N ALA A 74 10.73 -4.72 6.50
CA ALA A 74 11.90 -4.48 7.34
C ALA A 74 12.76 -5.74 7.53
N THR A 75 12.12 -6.90 7.69
CA THR A 75 12.80 -8.13 8.11
C THR A 75 13.01 -9.12 6.99
N VAL A 76 11.99 -9.34 6.14
CA VAL A 76 12.07 -10.38 5.09
C VAL A 76 12.77 -9.85 3.84
N LEU A 77 12.47 -8.61 3.45
CA LEU A 77 13.04 -7.98 2.26
C LEU A 77 14.29 -7.15 2.57
N SER A 78 14.65 -7.00 3.85
CA SER A 78 15.76 -6.13 4.31
C SER A 78 15.71 -4.76 3.64
N TRP A 79 14.51 -4.19 3.47
CA TRP A 79 14.36 -2.93 2.77
C TRP A 79 14.90 -1.80 3.66
N HIS A 80 16.12 -1.37 3.35
CA HIS A 80 16.72 -0.20 3.96
C HIS A 80 16.06 1.05 3.36
N LYS A 81 15.47 1.88 4.23
CA LYS A 81 14.87 3.17 3.89
C LYS A 81 15.90 4.08 3.21
N ASP A 82 15.97 4.03 1.89
CA ASP A 82 16.30 5.20 1.10
C ASP A 82 15.08 5.54 0.23
N PRO A 83 14.06 6.20 0.82
CA PRO A 83 12.92 6.67 0.06
C PRO A 83 13.32 7.80 -0.92
N GLU A 84 14.47 8.45 -0.72
CA GLU A 84 14.84 9.74 -1.34
C GLU A 84 15.25 9.65 -2.80
N GLY A 85 15.73 8.49 -3.27
CA GLY A 85 16.30 8.41 -4.61
C GLY A 85 15.32 8.52 -5.79
N ARG A 86 14.02 8.20 -5.64
CA ARG A 86 13.12 8.00 -6.80
C ARG A 86 11.63 8.30 -6.61
N LEU A 87 11.18 8.69 -5.42
CA LEU A 87 9.75 8.90 -5.18
C LEU A 87 9.36 10.38 -5.38
N PRO A 88 8.18 10.68 -5.95
CA PRO A 88 7.64 12.03 -5.94
C PRO A 88 7.48 12.57 -4.51
N LEU A 89 7.64 13.87 -4.29
CA LEU A 89 7.59 14.52 -2.96
C LEU A 89 6.29 14.24 -2.16
N GLU A 90 5.19 13.99 -2.86
CA GLU A 90 3.90 13.61 -2.27
C GLU A 90 3.93 12.17 -1.72
N ALA A 91 4.66 11.27 -2.40
CA ALA A 91 4.89 9.90 -1.95
C ALA A 91 5.89 9.84 -0.79
N HIS A 92 6.84 10.77 -0.68
CA HIS A 92 7.72 10.90 0.49
C HIS A 92 6.96 11.11 1.78
N ARG A 93 6.07 12.10 1.82
CA ARG A 93 5.24 12.39 3.00
C ARG A 93 4.38 11.20 3.40
N LEU A 94 3.91 10.42 2.43
CA LEU A 94 3.22 9.16 2.67
C LEU A 94 4.15 8.09 3.25
N CYS A 95 5.35 7.91 2.71
CA CYS A 95 6.34 6.96 3.22
C CYS A 95 6.76 7.28 4.66
N GLU A 96 6.90 8.56 5.03
CA GLU A 96 7.18 8.97 6.41
C GLU A 96 6.05 8.58 7.36
N CYS A 97 4.80 8.92 7.01
CA CYS A 97 3.61 8.52 7.77
C CYS A 97 3.47 6.98 7.89
N LEU A 98 3.82 6.25 6.85
CA LEU A 98 3.69 4.78 6.78
C LEU A 98 4.72 4.04 7.64
N LEU A 99 5.87 4.64 7.92
CA LEU A 99 7.01 3.96 8.53
C LEU A 99 7.41 4.51 9.92
N ALA A 100 6.77 5.58 10.41
CA ALA A 100 6.92 6.05 11.78
C ALA A 100 6.30 5.05 12.80
N SER A 101 6.94 4.87 13.95
CA SER A 101 6.43 4.04 15.05
C SER A 101 5.24 4.72 15.73
N GLU A 102 4.33 3.92 16.32
CA GLU A 102 3.33 4.46 17.26
C GLU A 102 4.09 5.02 18.47
N MET A 103 3.80 6.27 18.86
CA MET A 103 4.24 6.81 20.16
C MET A 103 3.25 6.36 21.22
#